data_AF-A0AAU0F4D9-F1
#
_entry.id   AF-A0AAU0F4D9-F1
#
_cell.length_a   1.000
_cell.length_b   1.000
_cell.length_c   1.000
_cell.angle_alpha   90.00
_cell.angle_beta   90.00
_cell.angle_gamma   90.00
#
_symmetry.space_group_name_H-M   'P 1'
#
loop_
_entity.id
_entity.type
_entity.pdbx_description
1 polymer ?
#
loop_
_entity_poly.entity_id
_entity_poly.type
_entity_poly.pdbx_seq_one_letter_code
_entity_poly.pdbx_strand_id
1 'polypeptide(L)' 'MQLRPSERKRAKIKMALQGASGTGKTYSSLLLAKGLTNGDFSKIAIIDTENGSADLYAHLGNYNVLSP' A
#
# COMPACT_ATOMS: atom_id res chain seq x y z
N MET A 1 32.38 -6.76 22.38
CA MET A 1 31.17 -7.37 21.77
C MET A 1 30.06 -7.31 22.82
N GLN A 2 28.95 -6.60 22.58
CA GLN A 2 27.84 -6.51 23.55
C GLN A 2 26.67 -7.38 23.07
N LEU A 3 26.23 -8.29 23.93
CA LEU A 3 25.02 -9.09 23.72
C LEU A 3 23.81 -8.28 24.18
N ARG A 4 22.77 -8.18 23.35
CA ARG A 4 21.48 -7.60 23.74
C ARG A 4 20.40 -8.67 23.83
N PRO A 5 19.42 -8.54 24.73
CA PRO A 5 18.21 -9.35 24.70
C PRO A 5 17.47 -9.20 23.36
N SER A 6 16.87 -10.28 22.87
CA SER A 6 16.00 -10.23 21.70
C SER A 6 14.74 -9.42 22.04
N GLU A 7 14.24 -8.66 21.08
CA GLU A 7 13.04 -7.84 21.25
C GLU A 7 12.18 -7.99 20.00
N ARG A 8 10.87 -8.15 20.17
CA ARG A 8 9.91 -8.26 19.07
C ARG A 8 9.71 -6.86 18.48
N LYS A 9 10.61 -6.45 17.60
CA LYS A 9 10.46 -5.20 16.84
C LYS A 9 9.18 -5.30 16.00
N ARG A 10 8.43 -4.20 15.88
CA ARG A 10 7.29 -4.08 14.96
C ARG A 10 7.80 -4.25 13.52
N ALA A 11 7.87 -5.48 13.04
CA ALA A 11 8.20 -5.75 11.65
C ALA A 11 7.07 -5.20 10.78
N LYS A 12 7.42 -4.39 9.77
CA LYS A 12 6.46 -3.97 8.75
C LYS A 12 6.06 -5.20 7.93
N ILE A 13 4.77 -5.36 7.68
CA ILE A 13 4.28 -6.41 6.78
C ILE A 13 4.82 -6.11 5.37
N LYS A 14 5.42 -7.11 4.74
CA LYS A 14 5.80 -7.09 3.33
C LYS A 14 4.91 -8.10 2.62
N MET A 15 4.07 -7.62 1.71
CA MET A 15 3.09 -8.43 1.01
C MET A 15 3.17 -8.13 -0.47
N ALA A 16 3.04 -9.16 -1.30
CA ALA A 16 2.93 -9.03 -2.75
C ALA A 16 1.53 -9.48 -3.19
N LEU A 17 0.85 -8.65 -3.98
CA LEU A 17 -0.40 -9.01 -4.66
C LEU A 17 -0.08 -9.25 -6.14
N GLN A 18 -0.26 -10.49 -6.60
CA GLN A 18 0.12 -10.91 -7.96
C GLN A 18 -1.09 -11.30 -8.81
N GLY A 19 -0.96 -11.12 -10.12
CA GLY A 19 -2.02 -11.36 -11.12
C GLY A 19 -1.70 -10.67 -12.44
N ALA A 20 -2.36 -11.07 -13.52
CA ALA A 20 -2.22 -10.44 -14.84
C ALA A 20 -2.73 -8.98 -14.84
N SER A 21 -2.47 -8.24 -15.91
CA SER A 21 -3.09 -6.91 -16.07
C SER A 21 -4.62 -7.00 -16.06
N GLY A 22 -5.29 -6.03 -15.46
CA GLY A 22 -6.76 -6.00 -15.36
C GLY A 22 -7.38 -6.90 -14.27
N THR A 23 -6.63 -7.72 -13.53
CA THR A 23 -7.20 -8.59 -12.48
C THR A 23 -7.48 -7.89 -11.14
N GLY A 24 -7.44 -6.56 -11.10
CA GLY A 24 -7.78 -5.78 -9.89
C GLY A 24 -6.70 -5.67 -8.82
N LYS A 25 -5.40 -5.81 -9.18
CA LYS A 25 -4.29 -5.70 -8.22
C LYS A 25 -4.25 -4.37 -7.49
N THR A 26 -4.27 -3.26 -8.23
CA THR A 26 -4.22 -1.89 -7.67
C THR A 26 -5.44 -1.62 -6.80
N TYR A 27 -6.63 -1.93 -7.32
CA TYR A 27 -7.90 -1.82 -6.60
C TYR A 27 -7.88 -2.60 -5.27
N SER A 28 -7.50 -3.87 -5.30
CA SER A 28 -7.46 -4.71 -4.10
C SER A 28 -6.41 -4.24 -3.10
N SER A 29 -5.27 -3.72 -3.58
CA SER A 29 -4.23 -3.12 -2.74
C SER A 29 -4.76 -1.92 -1.97
N LEU A 30 -5.52 -1.04 -2.63
CA LEU A 30 -6.15 0.12 -2.00
C LEU A 30 -7.21 -0.27 -0.97
N LEU A 31 -8.03 -1.28 -1.25
CA LEU A 31 -9.01 -1.77 -0.28
C LEU A 31 -8.36 -2.43 0.95
N LEU A 32 -7.27 -3.17 0.74
CA LEU A 32 -6.50 -3.74 1.85
C LEU A 32 -5.86 -2.64 2.70
N ALA A 33 -5.27 -1.63 2.05
CA ALA A 33 -4.73 -0.46 2.73
C ALA A 33 -5.82 0.31 3.51
N LYS A 34 -7.01 0.49 2.94
CA LYS A 34 -8.18 1.07 3.63
C LYS A 34 -8.52 0.31 4.92
N GLY A 35 -8.52 -1.02 4.87
CA GLY A 35 -8.74 -1.85 6.06
C GLY A 35 -7.66 -1.63 7.13
N LEU A 36 -6.38 -1.58 6.72
CA LEU A 36 -5.25 -1.36 7.62
C LEU A 36 -5.20 0.04 8.23
N THR A 37 -5.73 1.05 7.54
CA THR A 37 -5.77 2.45 8.02
C THR A 37 -7.07 2.81 8.73
N ASN A 38 -7.95 1.85 9.04
CA ASN A 38 -9.28 2.09 9.61
C ASN A 38 -10.12 3.08 8.78
N GLY A 39 -10.02 3.01 7.46
CA GLY A 39 -10.76 3.86 6.52
C GLY A 39 -10.11 5.22 6.22
N ASP A 40 -9.01 5.58 6.88
CA ASP A 40 -8.31 6.84 6.65
C ASP A 40 -7.38 6.73 5.44
N PHE A 41 -7.84 7.21 4.28
CA PHE A 41 -7.07 7.18 3.03
C PHE A 41 -5.88 8.14 3.02
N SER A 42 -5.87 9.17 3.86
CA SER A 42 -4.75 10.15 3.91
C SER A 42 -3.43 9.50 4.34
N LYS A 43 -3.50 8.33 4.99
CA LYS A 43 -2.36 7.51 5.42
C LYS A 43 -1.85 6.54 4.35
N ILE A 44 -2.50 6.50 3.18
CA ILE A 44 -2.15 5.61 2.08
C ILE A 44 -1.29 6.39 1.08
N ALA A 45 -0.21 5.77 0.62
CA ALA A 45 0.63 6.28 -0.46
C ALA A 45 0.84 5.18 -1.50
N ILE A 46 0.59 5.49 -2.76
CA ILE A 46 0.91 4.66 -3.91
C ILE A 46 2.14 5.23 -4.61
N ILE A 47 3.06 4.35 -5.00
CA ILE A 47 4.10 4.67 -5.97
C ILE A 47 3.57 4.19 -7.31
N ASP A 48 3.19 5.12 -8.17
CA ASP A 48 2.57 4.81 -9.45
C ASP A 48 3.65 4.67 -10.53
N THR A 49 4.00 3.42 -10.84
CA THR A 49 4.94 3.08 -11.90
C THR A 49 4.25 2.83 -13.25
N GLU A 50 2.93 2.99 -13.33
CA GLU A 50 2.09 2.62 -14.47
C GLU A 50 1.39 3.85 -15.09
N ASN A 51 2.13 4.95 -15.25
CA ASN A 51 1.75 6.15 -16.01
C ASN A 51 0.36 6.72 -15.65
N GLY A 52 0.08 6.90 -14.35
CA GLY A 52 -1.16 7.52 -13.87
C GLY A 52 -2.30 6.53 -13.63
N SER A 53 -2.04 5.21 -13.67
CA SER A 53 -3.09 4.21 -13.41
C SER A 53 -3.64 4.30 -11.99
N ALA A 54 -2.88 4.90 -11.06
CA ALA A 54 -3.37 5.16 -9.72
C ALA A 54 -4.56 6.13 -9.72
N ASP A 55 -4.59 7.15 -10.57
CA ASP A 55 -5.63 8.19 -10.56
C ASP A 55 -7.02 7.66 -10.95
N LEU A 56 -7.08 6.53 -11.66
CA LEU A 56 -8.33 5.83 -11.99
C LEU A 56 -9.15 5.44 -10.75
N TYR A 57 -8.48 5.35 -9.59
CA TYR A 57 -9.09 4.93 -8.33
C TYR A 57 -9.33 6.08 -7.34
N ALA A 58 -9.19 7.35 -7.75
CA ALA A 58 -9.36 8.52 -6.88
C ALA A 58 -10.74 8.57 -6.20
N HIS A 59 -11.77 7.97 -6.82
CA HIS A 59 -13.12 7.84 -6.26
C HIS A 59 -13.19 6.98 -4.98
N LEU A 60 -12.16 6.20 -4.66
CA LEU A 60 -12.12 5.38 -3.44
C LEU A 60 -11.80 6.20 -2.19
N GLY A 61 -11.13 7.33 -2.33
CA GLY A 61 -10.76 8.22 -1.24
C GLY A 61 -9.49 9.02 -1.56
N ASN A 62 -9.18 9.99 -0.69
CA ASN A 62 -8.03 10.88 -0.87
C ASN A 62 -6.74 10.20 -0.36
N TYR A 63 -6.04 9.47 -1.22
CA TYR A 63 -4.69 8.93 -0.97
C TYR A 63 -3.61 9.73 -1.72
N ASN A 64 -2.37 9.51 -1.32
CA ASN A 64 -1.22 10.19 -1.92
C ASN A 64 -0.65 9.35 -3.07
N VAL A 65 -0.22 10.00 -4.15
CA VAL A 65 0.43 9.36 -5.29
C VAL A 65 1.81 9.95 -5.48
N LEU A 66 2.82 9.09 -5.61
CA LEU A 66 4.17 9.44 -6.04
C LEU A 66 4.40 8.84 -7.43
N SER A 67 4.59 9.70 -8.44
CA SER A 67 4.94 9.29 -9.79
C SER A 67 6.44 9.54 -10.02
N PRO A 68 7.26 8.48 -10.12
CA PRO A 68 8.68 8.60 -10.44
C PRO A 68 8.96 8.90 -11.92
#